data_AF-A0AAQ3IGG2-F1
#
_entry.id   AF-A0AAQ3IGG2-F1
#
_cell.length_a   1.000
_cell.length_b   1.000
_cell.length_c   1.000
_cell.angle_alpha   90.00
_cell.angle_beta   90.00
_cell.angle_gamma   90.00
#
_symmetry.space_group_name_H-M   'P 1'
#
loop_
_entity.id
_entity.type
_entity.pdbx_description
1 polymer ?
#
loop_
_entity_poly.entity_id
_entity_poly.type
_entity_poly.pdbx_seq_one_letter_code
_entity_poly.pdbx_strand_id
1 'polypeptide(L)' 'MSKLKVAIVGATGMAGQQFVQALSQHPIFEVVQMVTSKNKDTYQDALTESDGGV' A
#
# COMPACT_ATOMS: atom_id res chain seq x y z
N MET A 1 -15.35 12.23 -10.68
CA MET A 1 -13.96 12.49 -10.20
C MET A 1 -13.23 11.16 -10.17
N SER A 2 -12.03 11.08 -10.76
CA SER A 2 -11.25 9.84 -10.76
C SER A 2 -10.54 9.66 -9.42
N LYS A 3 -10.61 8.48 -8.82
CA LYS A 3 -9.88 8.17 -7.60
C LYS A 3 -8.37 8.13 -7.86
N LEU A 4 -7.60 8.68 -6.94
CA LEU A 4 -6.14 8.61 -6.93
C LEU A 4 -5.72 7.20 -6.52
N LYS A 5 -5.03 6.53 -7.43
CA LYS A 5 -4.47 5.20 -7.21
C LYS A 5 -3.25 5.32 -6.30
N VAL A 6 -3.28 4.61 -5.18
CA VAL A 6 -2.21 4.64 -4.18
C VAL A 6 -1.73 3.23 -3.86
N ALA A 7 -0.44 3.11 -3.56
CA ALA A 7 0.17 1.88 -3.06
C ALA A 7 0.52 2.05 -1.58
N ILE A 8 0.29 1.01 -0.78
CA ILE A 8 0.64 1.00 0.65
C ILE A 8 1.83 0.08 0.83
N VAL A 9 2.95 0.65 1.30
CA VAL A 9 4.14 -0.11 1.71
C VAL A 9 4.04 -0.43 3.20
N GLY A 10 4.26 -1.69 3.57
CA GLY A 10 4.12 -2.16 4.96
C GLY A 10 2.68 -2.44 5.38
N ALA A 11 1.81 -2.83 4.44
CA ALA A 11 0.38 -3.09 4.70
C ALA A 11 0.13 -4.16 5.79
N THR A 12 1.09 -5.06 6.03
CA THR A 12 1.01 -6.13 7.04
C THR A 12 1.27 -5.65 8.47
N GLY A 13 1.87 -4.47 8.67
CA GLY A 13 2.07 -3.91 10.00
C GLY A 13 0.79 -3.28 10.56
N MET A 14 0.74 -3.06 11.87
CA MET A 14 -0.41 -2.39 12.52
C MET A 14 -0.76 -1.05 11.85
N ALA A 15 0.24 -0.25 11.48
CA ALA A 15 0.01 1.02 10.79
C ALA A 15 -0.58 0.81 9.38
N GLY A 16 -0.08 -0.17 8.63
CA GLY A 16 -0.57 -0.49 7.29
C GLY A 16 -2.03 -0.91 7.28
N GLN A 17 -2.43 -1.75 8.24
CA GLN A 17 -3.82 -2.19 8.42
C GLN A 17 -4.77 -1.02 8.75
N GLN A 18 -4.32 -0.07 9.57
CA GLN A 18 -5.10 1.14 9.87
C GLN A 18 -5.24 2.04 8.63
N PHE A 19 -4.19 2.16 7.81
CA PHE A 19 -4.24 2.89 6.54
C PHE A 19 -5.18 2.25 5.52
N VAL A 20 -5.19 0.91 5.41
CA VAL A 20 -6.12 0.19 4.53
C VAL A 20 -7.56 0.49 4.93
N GLN A 21 -7.88 0.45 6.23
CA GLN A 21 -9.23 0.76 6.72
C GLN A 21 -9.62 2.22 6.44
N ALA A 22 -8.73 3.17 6.74
CA ALA A 22 -8.99 4.60 6.51
C ALA A 22 -9.18 4.92 5.02
N LEU A 23 -8.39 4.30 4.14
CA LEU A 23 -8.43 4.55 2.69
C LEU A 23 -9.61 3.82 2.01
N SER A 24 -10.10 2.70 2.57
CA SER A 24 -11.23 1.95 2.02
C SER A 24 -12.54 2.75 1.99
N GLN A 25 -12.71 3.72 2.91
CA GLN A 25 -13.88 4.60 2.95
C GLN A 25 -13.63 5.99 2.32
N HIS A 26 -12.48 6.22 1.69
CA HIS A 26 -12.13 7.56 1.21
C HIS A 26 -12.66 7.82 -0.22
N PRO A 27 -13.33 8.96 -0.48
CA PRO A 27 -13.91 9.26 -1.79
C PRO A 27 -12.86 9.57 -2.88
N ILE A 28 -11.63 9.87 -2.47
CA ILE A 28 -10.56 10.34 -3.37
C ILE A 28 -9.48 9.29 -3.59
N PHE A 29 -9.32 8.29 -2.73
CA PHE A 29 -8.21 7.32 -2.82
C PHE A 29 -8.70 5.91 -3.16
N GLU A 30 -7.90 5.19 -3.94
CA GLU A 30 -8.11 3.80 -4.29
C GLU A 30 -6.80 3.04 -4.09
N VAL A 31 -6.78 2.09 -3.16
CA VAL A 31 -5.59 1.27 -2.88
C VAL A 31 -5.47 0.23 -3.99
N VAL A 32 -4.43 0.33 -4.82
CA VAL A 32 -4.22 -0.57 -5.97
C VAL A 32 -3.17 -1.64 -5.72
N GLN A 33 -2.28 -1.42 -4.74
CA GLN A 33 -1.20 -2.34 -4.44
C GLN A 33 -0.81 -2.26 -2.97
N MET A 34 -0.49 -3.42 -2.40
CA MET A 34 0.04 -3.56 -1.05
C MET A 34 1.39 -4.25 -1.15
N VAL A 35 2.43 -3.61 -0.61
CA VAL A 35 3.81 -4.09 -0.68
C VAL A 35 4.25 -4.47 0.73
N THR A 36 4.95 -5.60 0.87
CA THR A 36 5.64 -5.97 2.10
C THR A 36 7.13 -5.61 1.96
N SER A 37 7.62 -4.65 2.74
CA SER A 37 8.99 -4.11 2.63
C SER A 37 10.05 -5.01 3.26
N LYS A 38 9.85 -6.33 3.31
CA LYS A 38 10.57 -7.25 4.20
C LYS A 38 12.08 -7.27 4.00
N ASN A 39 12.62 -6.80 2.86
CA ASN A 39 14.05 -6.88 2.55
C ASN A 39 14.64 -5.69 1.77
N LYS A 40 13.97 -4.53 1.68
CA LYS A 40 14.44 -3.42 0.80
C LYS A 40 14.81 -2.17 1.59
N ASP A 41 16.03 -1.67 1.36
CA ASP A 41 16.57 -0.46 1.99
C ASP A 41 15.95 0.84 1.43
N THR A 42 15.38 0.80 0.22
CA THR A 42 14.82 2.00 -0.43
C THR A 42 13.35 1.83 -0.80
N TYR A 43 12.60 2.93 -0.68
CA TYR A 43 11.16 2.97 -0.98
C TYR A 43 10.87 2.66 -2.45
N GLN A 44 11.72 3.12 -3.36
CA GLN A 44 11.58 2.86 -4.79
C GLN A 44 11.72 1.36 -5.10
N ASP A 45 12.65 0.68 -4.44
CA ASP A 45 12.86 -0.75 -4.63
C ASP A 45 11.69 -1.56 -4.04
N ALA A 46 11.18 -1.16 -2.87
CA ALA A 46 9.96 -1.73 -2.31
C ALA A 46 8.76 -1.60 -3.27
N LEU A 47 8.54 -0.43 -3.89
CA LEU A 47 7.44 -0.22 -4.84
C LEU A 47 7.57 -1.05 -6.14
N THR A 48 8.77 -1.51 -6.47
CA THR A 48 9.02 -2.32 -7.67
C THR A 48 8.66 -3.79 -7.44
N GLU A 49 8.64 -4.24 -6.18
CA GLU A 49 8.28 -5.60 -5.81
C GLU A 49 6.75 -5.77 -5.92
N SER A 50 6.34 -6.46 -6.98
CA SER A 50 4.94 -6.80 -7.27
C SER A 50 4.47 -8.04 -6.52
N ASP A 51 5.31 -8.60 -5.63
CA ASP A 51 4.99 -9.78 -4.84
C ASP A 51 4.04 -9.39 -3.71
N GLY A 52 2.78 -9.16 -4.10
CA GLY A 52 1.64 -9.19 -3.23
C GLY A 52 1.47 -10.61 -2.74
N GLY A 53 2.28 -11.00 -1.75
CA GLY A 53 2.06 -12.21 -0.96
C GLY A 53 0.67 -12.13 -0.34
N VAL A 54 -0.25 -12.89 -0.94
CA VAL A 54 -1.57 -13.20 -0.39
C VAL A 54 -1.46 -13.97 0.92
#